data_AF-A0A0P0VCS2-F1
#
_entry.id   AF-A0A0P0VCS2-F1
#
_cell.length_a   1.000
_cell.length_b   1.000
_cell.length_c   1.000
_cell.angle_alpha   90.00
_cell.angle_beta   90.00
_cell.angle_gamma   90.00
#
_symmetry.space_group_name_H-M   'P 1'
#
loop_
_entity.id
_entity.type
_entity.pdbx_description
1 polymer ?
#
loop_
_entity_poly.entity_id
_entity_poly.type
_entity_poly.pdbx_seq_one_letter_code
_entity_poly.pdbx_strand_id
1 'polypeptide(L)'
;MWPLAASSIPSSSSLVGSVLTYGNRSFASMFSLLPSPAVYGDTPLVITRAKNYSADDMPEFLSAAGFSDDEVALYRARALPVTLDFRAPLVPLTSINGVGVPTVDKLVFWDGNFSAKPQVVNGDGDGQINLDTVLALERLIGDDPDQGYFKSILIPNTTHKGVISDELALKRVVSEILGANSIN
;
A
#
# COMPACT_ATOMS: atom_id res chain seq x y z
N MET A 1 -0.21 42.36 2.49
CA MET A 1 0.30 41.57 3.63
C MET A 1 -0.89 40.94 4.34
N TRP A 2 -1.29 39.75 3.90
CA TRP A 2 -2.37 38.96 4.49
C TRP A 2 -1.73 37.67 5.03
N PRO A 3 -2.11 37.17 6.21
CA PRO A 3 -1.51 35.95 6.73
C PRO A 3 -2.05 34.77 5.92
N LEU A 4 -1.14 33.93 5.43
CA LEU A 4 -1.48 32.61 4.95
C LEU A 4 -2.04 31.83 6.15
N ALA A 5 -3.37 31.72 6.21
CA ALA A 5 -4.00 30.72 7.06
C ALA A 5 -3.52 29.36 6.58
N ALA A 6 -2.75 28.67 7.41
CA ALA A 6 -2.40 27.28 7.19
C ALA A 6 -3.69 26.48 7.13
N SER A 7 -4.16 26.19 5.92
CA SER A 7 -5.23 25.24 5.69
C SER A 7 -4.73 23.89 6.20
N SER A 8 -5.32 23.42 7.29
CA SER A 8 -5.15 22.06 7.80
C SER A 8 -5.34 21.08 6.66
N ILE A 9 -4.31 20.29 6.37
CA ILE A 9 -4.37 19.19 5.40
C ILE A 9 -5.53 18.30 5.82
N PRO A 10 -6.58 18.11 4.99
CA PRO A 10 -7.65 17.20 5.34
C PRO A 10 -7.03 15.83 5.55
N SER A 11 -7.32 15.23 6.70
CA SER A 11 -6.83 13.91 7.10
C SER A 11 -6.91 12.97 5.91
N SER A 12 -5.75 12.42 5.50
CA SER A 12 -5.69 11.43 4.44
C SER A 12 -6.77 10.38 4.69
N SER A 13 -7.50 10.03 3.63
CA SER A 13 -8.43 8.92 3.61
C SER A 13 -7.64 7.66 3.98
N SER A 14 -7.56 7.36 5.28
CA SER A 14 -6.87 6.19 5.82
C SER A 14 -7.44 4.92 5.17
N LEU A 15 -6.63 3.85 5.14
CA LEU A 15 -7.07 2.51 4.75
C LEU A 15 -8.39 2.07 5.43
N VAL A 16 -8.64 2.57 6.65
CA VAL A 16 -9.89 2.35 7.39
C VAL A 16 -11.12 2.86 6.64
N GLY A 17 -11.01 4.04 6.00
CA GLY A 17 -12.09 4.61 5.20
C GLY A 17 -12.27 3.92 3.85
N SER A 18 -11.20 3.37 3.28
CA SER A 18 -11.24 2.74 1.95
C SER A 18 -11.62 1.26 1.96
N VAL A 19 -11.27 0.47 2.96
CA VAL A 19 -11.44 -0.99 2.89
C VAL A 19 -12.71 -1.48 3.60
N LEU A 20 -13.06 -0.91 4.76
CA LEU A 20 -14.09 -1.51 5.62
C LEU A 20 -15.50 -0.92 5.43
N THR A 21 -15.63 0.23 4.77
CA THR A 21 -16.93 0.90 4.55
C THR A 21 -17.68 0.30 3.36
N TYR A 22 -18.99 0.06 3.51
CA TYR A 22 -19.84 -0.63 2.51
C TYR A 22 -19.70 -0.06 1.09
N GLY A 23 -19.62 1.28 0.95
CA GLY A 23 -19.51 1.94 -0.35
C GLY A 23 -18.26 1.56 -1.15
N ASN A 24 -17.20 1.12 -0.49
CA ASN A 24 -15.98 0.67 -1.19
C ASN A 24 -15.95 -0.85 -1.43
N ARG A 25 -16.75 -1.63 -0.69
CA ARG A 25 -16.82 -3.10 -0.84
C ARG A 25 -17.31 -3.53 -2.23
N SER A 26 -18.12 -2.70 -2.88
CA SER A 26 -18.64 -2.97 -4.23
C SER A 26 -17.60 -2.79 -5.35
N PHE A 27 -16.45 -2.16 -5.08
CA PHE A 27 -15.39 -2.05 -6.09
C PHE A 27 -14.52 -3.31 -6.08
N ALA A 28 -14.49 -4.04 -7.19
CA ALA A 28 -13.66 -5.23 -7.33
C ALA A 28 -12.16 -4.96 -7.05
N SER A 29 -11.69 -3.74 -7.31
CA SER A 29 -10.31 -3.31 -7.05
C SER A 29 -9.97 -3.20 -5.56
N MET A 30 -10.97 -3.17 -4.66
CA MET A 30 -10.73 -3.09 -3.22
C MET A 30 -9.87 -4.26 -2.73
N PHE A 31 -10.19 -5.48 -3.18
CA PHE A 31 -9.43 -6.67 -2.80
C PHE A 31 -7.99 -6.66 -3.32
N SER A 32 -7.71 -5.98 -4.43
CA SER A 32 -6.35 -5.84 -4.97
C SER A 32 -5.47 -4.92 -4.12
N LEU A 33 -6.04 -4.16 -3.19
CA LEU A 33 -5.30 -3.27 -2.28
C LEU A 33 -5.01 -3.93 -0.92
N LEU A 34 -5.48 -5.16 -0.70
CA LEU A 34 -5.18 -5.87 0.54
C LEU A 34 -3.71 -6.31 0.59
N PRO A 35 -3.09 -6.31 1.78
CA PRO A 35 -1.71 -6.75 1.97
C PRO A 35 -1.43 -8.13 1.37
N SER A 36 -0.38 -8.25 0.56
CA SER A 36 0.02 -9.53 -0.04
C SER A 36 0.70 -10.43 1.01
N PRO A 37 0.32 -11.71 1.11
CA PRO A 37 1.05 -12.72 1.85
C PRO A 37 2.54 -12.81 1.48
N ALA A 38 2.89 -12.59 0.20
CA ALA A 38 4.28 -12.62 -0.25
C ALA A 38 5.13 -11.46 0.32
N VAL A 39 4.49 -10.40 0.81
CA VAL A 39 5.14 -9.23 1.41
C VAL A 39 5.13 -9.32 2.94
N TYR A 40 3.96 -9.60 3.53
CA TYR A 40 3.76 -9.49 4.97
C TYR A 40 3.70 -10.84 5.70
N GLY A 41 3.39 -11.94 5.00
CA GLY A 41 3.26 -13.28 5.58
C GLY A 41 2.37 -13.29 6.84
N ASP A 42 2.94 -13.81 7.93
CA ASP A 42 2.33 -13.95 9.24
C ASP A 42 2.45 -12.70 10.13
N THR A 43 3.01 -11.60 9.60
CA THR A 43 3.12 -10.33 10.33
C THR A 43 1.74 -9.85 10.77
N PRO A 44 1.53 -9.54 12.06
CA PRO A 44 0.25 -9.01 12.53
C PRO A 44 -0.08 -7.63 11.94
N LEU A 45 -1.17 -7.53 11.18
CA LEU A 45 -1.63 -6.30 10.53
C LEU A 45 -2.89 -5.73 11.18
N VAL A 46 -3.77 -6.60 11.66
CA VAL A 46 -4.97 -6.23 12.41
C VAL A 46 -4.92 -6.88 13.79
N ILE A 47 -4.91 -6.06 14.83
CA ILE A 47 -4.76 -6.49 16.23
C ILE A 47 -6.10 -6.38 16.94
N THR A 48 -6.53 -7.45 17.59
CA THR A 48 -7.68 -7.46 18.50
C THR A 48 -7.28 -8.13 19.82
N ARG A 49 -8.14 -8.04 20.84
CA ARG A 49 -7.90 -8.76 22.10
C ARG A 49 -7.92 -10.29 21.92
N ALA A 50 -8.73 -10.79 20.98
CA ALA A 50 -8.96 -12.24 20.82
C ALA A 50 -7.98 -12.89 19.84
N LYS A 51 -7.70 -12.23 18.72
CA LYS A 51 -6.84 -12.73 17.64
C LYS A 51 -6.17 -11.58 16.89
N ASN A 52 -4.95 -11.82 16.45
CA ASN A 52 -4.28 -10.99 15.45
C ASN A 52 -4.49 -11.62 14.06
N TYR A 53 -4.69 -10.78 13.06
CA TYR A 53 -4.81 -11.20 11.67
C TYR A 53 -3.60 -10.69 10.87
N SER A 54 -2.98 -11.60 10.15
CA SER A 54 -1.91 -11.31 9.18
C SER A 54 -2.44 -11.25 7.74
N ALA A 55 -1.54 -11.14 6.76
CA ALA A 55 -1.93 -11.29 5.35
C ALA A 55 -2.34 -12.73 5.02
N ASP A 56 -1.75 -13.74 5.69
CA ASP A 56 -2.14 -15.15 5.55
C ASP A 56 -3.56 -15.42 6.07
N ASP A 57 -4.00 -14.69 7.10
CA ASP A 57 -5.33 -14.80 7.71
C ASP A 57 -6.40 -13.93 7.01
N MET A 58 -6.09 -13.26 5.89
CA MET A 58 -6.96 -12.24 5.29
C MET A 58 -8.40 -12.72 5.03
N PRO A 59 -8.67 -13.95 4.53
CA PRO A 59 -10.04 -14.43 4.39
C PRO A 59 -10.82 -14.48 5.71
N GLU A 60 -10.16 -14.87 6.80
CA GLU A 60 -10.80 -14.92 8.13
C GLU A 60 -11.05 -13.52 8.67
N PHE A 61 -10.12 -12.60 8.46
CA PHE A 61 -10.32 -11.19 8.79
C PHE A 61 -11.52 -10.60 8.06
N LEU A 62 -11.64 -10.83 6.74
CA LEU A 62 -12.77 -10.34 5.96
C LEU A 62 -14.11 -10.90 6.49
N SER A 63 -14.18 -12.21 6.78
CA SER A 63 -15.37 -12.79 7.43
C SER A 63 -15.67 -12.13 8.78
N ALA A 64 -14.65 -11.92 9.63
CA ALA A 64 -14.81 -11.27 10.94
C ALA A 64 -15.25 -9.79 10.82
N ALA A 65 -14.81 -9.09 9.77
CA ALA A 65 -15.21 -7.73 9.43
C ALA A 65 -16.60 -7.63 8.76
N GLY A 66 -17.30 -8.75 8.63
CA GLY A 66 -18.67 -8.84 8.12
C GLY A 66 -18.78 -8.79 6.60
N PHE A 67 -17.78 -9.26 5.87
CA PHE A 67 -17.92 -9.59 4.45
C PHE A 67 -18.69 -10.92 4.30
N SER A 68 -19.51 -11.03 3.24
CA SER A 68 -20.23 -12.26 2.95
C SER A 68 -19.30 -13.37 2.44
N ASP A 69 -19.74 -14.62 2.51
CA ASP A 69 -18.97 -15.75 1.98
C ASP A 69 -18.65 -15.59 0.48
N ASP A 70 -19.58 -15.00 -0.29
CA ASP A 70 -19.38 -14.70 -1.72
C ASP A 70 -18.30 -13.63 -1.92
N GLU A 71 -18.28 -12.58 -1.11
CA GLU A 71 -17.26 -11.53 -1.15
C GLU A 71 -15.87 -12.10 -0.79
N VAL A 72 -15.80 -12.95 0.24
CA VAL A 72 -14.55 -13.63 0.62
C VAL A 72 -14.10 -14.63 -0.46
N ALA A 73 -15.03 -15.31 -1.12
CA ALA A 73 -14.74 -16.18 -2.25
C ALA A 73 -14.17 -15.39 -3.44
N LEU A 74 -14.66 -14.18 -3.70
CA LEU A 74 -14.09 -13.29 -4.73
C LEU A 74 -12.66 -12.88 -4.41
N TYR A 75 -12.35 -12.54 -3.16
CA TYR A 75 -10.97 -12.31 -2.73
C TYR A 75 -10.07 -13.51 -3.04
N ARG A 76 -10.49 -14.71 -2.59
CA ARG A 76 -9.72 -15.96 -2.78
C ARG A 76 -9.52 -16.33 -4.25
N ALA A 77 -10.54 -16.13 -5.09
CA ALA A 77 -10.50 -16.56 -6.48
C ALA A 77 -9.90 -15.53 -7.44
N ARG A 78 -9.88 -14.24 -7.09
CA ARG A 78 -9.47 -13.17 -8.01
C ARG A 78 -8.26 -12.37 -7.54
N ALA A 79 -8.25 -11.92 -6.29
CA ALA A 79 -7.18 -11.04 -5.81
C ALA A 79 -5.97 -11.83 -5.30
N LEU A 80 -6.22 -12.83 -4.44
CA LEU A 80 -5.17 -13.62 -3.82
C LEU A 80 -4.23 -14.30 -4.83
N PRO A 81 -4.72 -14.95 -5.92
CA PRO A 81 -3.83 -15.58 -6.90
C PRO A 81 -2.92 -14.57 -7.62
N VAL A 82 -3.43 -13.37 -7.92
CA VAL A 82 -2.65 -12.31 -8.56
C VAL A 82 -1.52 -11.83 -7.65
N THR A 83 -1.79 -11.68 -6.35
CA THR A 83 -0.76 -11.25 -5.38
C THR A 83 0.29 -12.32 -5.10
N LEU A 84 -0.05 -13.60 -5.27
CA LEU A 84 0.84 -14.73 -5.02
C LEU A 84 1.70 -15.11 -6.23
N ASP A 85 1.21 -14.92 -7.46
CA ASP A 85 1.94 -15.18 -8.71
C ASP A 85 2.52 -13.90 -9.32
N PHE A 86 2.83 -12.89 -8.49
CA PHE A 86 3.51 -11.69 -8.96
C PHE A 86 4.94 -12.04 -9.40
N ARG A 87 5.34 -11.54 -10.57
CA ARG A 87 6.66 -11.78 -11.17
C ARG A 87 7.25 -10.47 -11.71
N ALA A 88 8.56 -10.47 -11.94
CA ALA A 88 9.21 -9.35 -12.60
C ALA A 88 8.61 -9.11 -14.00
N PRO A 89 8.45 -7.84 -14.44
CA PRO A 89 7.83 -7.51 -15.71
C PRO A 89 8.72 -7.78 -16.93
N LEU A 90 10.01 -8.09 -16.73
CA LEU A 90 10.99 -8.46 -17.77
C LEU A 90 11.21 -7.38 -18.85
N VAL A 91 10.97 -6.13 -18.48
CA VAL A 91 11.29 -4.92 -19.25
C VAL A 91 12.05 -3.95 -18.36
N PRO A 92 12.92 -3.06 -18.91
CA PRO A 92 13.62 -2.08 -18.09
C PRO A 92 12.64 -1.29 -17.21
N LEU A 93 12.84 -1.37 -15.89
CA LEU A 93 11.95 -0.76 -14.92
C LEU A 93 12.70 0.21 -14.03
N THR A 94 12.14 1.41 -13.86
CA THR A 94 12.49 2.32 -12.76
C THR A 94 11.26 2.48 -11.87
N SER A 95 11.38 2.10 -10.60
CA SER A 95 10.35 2.30 -9.57
C SER A 95 10.69 3.56 -8.77
N ILE A 96 9.71 4.45 -8.59
CA ILE A 96 9.88 5.73 -7.88
C ILE A 96 8.79 5.87 -6.83
N ASN A 97 9.17 5.91 -5.55
CA ASN A 97 8.23 5.92 -4.43
C ASN A 97 8.59 7.02 -3.42
N GLY A 98 7.58 7.57 -2.74
CA GLY A 98 7.78 8.46 -1.61
C GLY A 98 8.12 7.67 -0.34
N VAL A 99 8.90 8.27 0.56
CA VAL A 99 9.20 7.72 1.89
C VAL A 99 9.26 8.84 2.94
N GLY A 100 9.38 8.49 4.21
CA GLY A 100 9.51 9.43 5.33
C GLY A 100 8.19 10.03 5.81
N VAL A 101 7.05 9.53 5.34
CA VAL A 101 5.72 10.01 5.72
C VAL A 101 5.04 8.94 6.59
N PRO A 102 4.51 9.31 7.78
CA PRO A 102 3.79 8.37 8.64
C PRO A 102 2.68 7.65 7.88
N THR A 103 2.79 6.33 7.76
CA THR A 103 1.90 5.49 6.97
C THR A 103 1.33 4.37 7.83
N VAL A 104 0.05 4.06 7.68
CA VAL A 104 -0.60 3.00 8.48
C VAL A 104 0.14 1.68 8.27
N ASP A 105 0.64 1.13 9.37
CA ASP A 105 1.35 -0.15 9.44
C ASP A 105 0.47 -1.22 10.08
N LYS A 106 -0.22 -0.87 11.18
CA LYS A 106 -1.17 -1.77 11.86
C LYS A 106 -2.44 -1.05 12.25
N LEU A 107 -3.54 -1.79 12.26
CA LEU A 107 -4.83 -1.37 12.80
C LEU A 107 -5.12 -2.12 14.10
N VAL A 108 -5.51 -1.40 15.14
CA VAL A 108 -5.89 -2.00 16.43
C VAL A 108 -7.38 -1.81 16.68
N PHE A 109 -8.13 -2.90 16.53
CA PHE A 109 -9.53 -3.02 16.94
C PHE A 109 -9.59 -3.83 18.22
N TRP A 110 -9.08 -3.26 19.32
CA TRP A 110 -8.86 -4.00 20.57
C TRP A 110 -10.09 -4.78 21.04
N ASP A 111 -11.29 -4.20 20.94
CA ASP A 111 -12.54 -4.84 21.37
C ASP A 111 -13.20 -5.73 20.28
N GLY A 112 -12.53 -5.95 19.15
CA GLY A 112 -13.04 -6.77 18.03
C GLY A 112 -14.18 -6.11 17.24
N ASN A 113 -14.54 -4.86 17.54
CA ASN A 113 -15.58 -4.13 16.81
C ASN A 113 -15.01 -3.46 15.56
N PHE A 114 -15.04 -4.17 14.43
CA PHE A 114 -14.57 -3.65 13.13
C PHE A 114 -15.41 -2.53 12.52
N SER A 115 -16.56 -2.20 13.13
CA SER A 115 -17.35 -1.01 12.75
C SER A 115 -16.90 0.26 13.47
N ALA A 116 -16.07 0.16 14.51
CA ALA A 116 -15.52 1.31 15.22
C ALA A 116 -14.31 1.90 14.48
N LYS A 117 -13.90 3.11 14.87
CA LYS A 117 -12.61 3.65 14.43
C LYS A 117 -11.48 2.89 15.16
N PRO A 118 -10.53 2.26 14.46
CA PRO A 118 -9.40 1.62 15.11
C PRO A 118 -8.39 2.65 15.63
N GLN A 119 -7.52 2.21 16.53
CA GLN A 119 -6.26 2.91 16.74
C GLN A 119 -5.30 2.53 15.60
N VAL A 120 -4.47 3.47 15.20
CA VAL A 120 -3.54 3.29 14.08
C VAL A 120 -2.12 3.32 14.62
N VAL A 121 -1.31 2.34 14.24
CA VAL A 121 0.13 2.36 14.41
C VAL A 121 0.73 2.70 13.05
N ASN A 122 1.57 3.74 13.00
CA ASN A 122 2.23 4.16 11.78
C ASN A 122 3.65 3.60 11.70
N GLY A 123 4.04 3.20 10.50
CA GLY A 123 5.41 2.96 10.07
C GLY A 123 5.86 4.02 9.06
N ASP A 124 6.92 3.70 8.32
CA ASP A 124 7.43 4.52 7.22
C ASP A 124 6.68 4.22 5.91
N GLY A 125 6.62 5.20 5.02
CA GLY A 125 5.98 5.11 3.70
C GLY A 125 5.70 6.49 3.11
N ASP A 126 4.70 6.56 2.23
CA ASP A 126 4.30 7.79 1.53
C ASP A 126 2.95 8.36 2.03
N GLY A 127 2.44 7.87 3.15
CA GLY A 127 1.13 8.21 3.71
C GLY A 127 -0.03 7.37 3.16
N GLN A 128 0.22 6.49 2.17
CA GLN A 128 -0.73 5.48 1.69
C GLN A 128 -0.10 4.08 1.57
N ILE A 129 1.09 3.98 0.97
CA ILE A 129 1.84 2.76 0.75
C ILE A 129 2.98 2.67 1.76
N ASN A 130 3.00 1.58 2.52
CA ASN A 130 4.03 1.31 3.52
C ASN A 130 5.36 0.95 2.83
N LEU A 131 6.47 1.39 3.41
CA LEU A 131 7.83 1.14 2.91
C LEU A 131 8.12 -0.36 2.74
N ASP A 132 7.59 -1.24 3.61
CA ASP A 132 7.80 -2.68 3.51
C ASP A 132 7.28 -3.25 2.18
N THR A 133 6.17 -2.73 1.65
CA THR A 133 5.69 -3.09 0.30
C THR A 133 6.65 -2.64 -0.79
N VAL A 134 7.20 -1.43 -0.68
CA VAL A 134 8.16 -0.90 -1.65
C VAL A 134 9.45 -1.75 -1.65
N LEU A 135 9.99 -2.05 -0.48
CA LEU A 135 11.22 -2.85 -0.35
C LEU A 135 11.01 -4.31 -0.77
N ALA A 136 9.83 -4.88 -0.54
CA ALA A 136 9.52 -6.21 -1.06
C ALA A 136 9.46 -6.23 -2.58
N LEU A 137 8.90 -5.20 -3.22
CA LEU A 137 8.91 -5.06 -4.67
C LEU A 137 10.35 -4.95 -5.22
N GLU A 138 11.21 -4.19 -4.54
CA GLU A 138 12.62 -4.07 -4.91
C GLU A 138 13.34 -5.42 -4.92
N ARG A 139 13.07 -6.28 -3.92
CA ARG A 139 13.63 -7.65 -3.88
C ARG A 139 13.02 -8.53 -4.95
N LEU A 140 11.69 -8.60 -5.01
CA LEU A 140 10.96 -9.48 -5.95
C LEU A 140 11.27 -9.19 -7.41
N ILE A 141 11.48 -7.92 -7.78
CA ILE A 141 11.84 -7.54 -9.15
C ILE A 141 13.36 -7.46 -9.32
N GLY A 142 14.06 -6.79 -8.41
CA GLY A 142 15.49 -6.51 -8.55
C GLY A 142 16.38 -7.74 -8.40
N ASP A 143 15.93 -8.77 -7.68
CA ASP A 143 16.65 -10.03 -7.52
C ASP A 143 16.22 -11.09 -8.56
N ASP A 144 15.25 -10.78 -9.44
CA ASP A 144 14.85 -11.70 -10.51
C ASP A 144 15.95 -11.77 -11.59
N PRO A 145 16.54 -12.94 -11.86
CA PRO A 145 17.66 -13.08 -12.78
C PRO A 145 17.30 -12.77 -14.24
N ASP A 146 16.02 -12.84 -14.62
CA ASP A 146 15.54 -12.51 -15.96
C ASP A 146 15.21 -11.01 -16.10
N GLN A 147 15.18 -10.25 -14.99
CA GLN A 147 14.97 -8.80 -14.98
C GLN A 147 16.26 -8.06 -15.33
N GLY A 148 16.47 -7.80 -16.63
CA GLY A 148 17.73 -7.22 -17.11
C GLY A 148 18.09 -5.81 -16.57
N TYR A 149 17.11 -4.97 -16.22
CA TYR A 149 17.35 -3.66 -15.59
C TYR A 149 16.26 -3.32 -14.59
N PHE A 150 16.68 -3.04 -13.36
CA PHE A 150 15.82 -2.50 -12.32
C PHE A 150 16.53 -1.36 -11.58
N LYS A 151 15.83 -0.26 -11.36
CA LYS A 151 16.28 0.86 -10.53
C LYS A 151 15.17 1.25 -9.58
N SER A 152 15.48 1.35 -8.29
CA SER A 152 14.57 1.92 -7.30
C SER A 152 15.02 3.29 -6.84
N ILE A 153 14.06 4.21 -6.68
CA ILE A 153 14.28 5.57 -6.22
C ILE A 153 13.28 5.86 -5.11
N LEU A 154 13.81 6.13 -3.93
CA LEU A 154 13.04 6.60 -2.79
C LEU A 154 13.21 8.12 -2.68
N ILE A 155 12.10 8.86 -2.74
CA ILE A 155 12.09 10.31 -2.58
C ILE A 155 11.72 10.63 -1.12
N PRO A 156 12.67 11.16 -0.32
CA PRO A 156 12.44 11.40 1.09
C PRO A 156 11.39 12.50 1.32
N ASN A 157 10.64 12.37 2.43
CA ASN A 157 9.61 13.28 2.89
C ASN A 157 8.55 13.61 1.81
N THR A 158 8.18 12.62 1.00
CA THR A 158 7.27 12.80 -0.13
C THR A 158 6.05 11.92 0.05
N THR A 159 4.86 12.52 -0.06
CA THR A 159 3.59 11.77 0.04
C THR A 159 3.29 11.02 -1.24
N HIS A 160 2.35 10.07 -1.20
CA HIS A 160 1.88 9.30 -2.35
C HIS A 160 1.52 10.21 -3.54
N LYS A 161 0.73 11.25 -3.27
CA LYS A 161 0.37 12.27 -4.25
C LYS A 161 1.55 13.21 -4.56
N GLY A 162 2.39 13.48 -3.57
CA GLY A 162 3.56 14.35 -3.68
C GLY A 162 4.53 13.91 -4.76
N VAL A 163 4.70 12.59 -4.97
CA VAL A 163 5.58 12.03 -6.01
C VAL A 163 5.35 12.66 -7.39
N ILE A 164 4.11 12.96 -7.74
CA ILE A 164 3.72 13.52 -9.05
C ILE A 164 3.28 15.00 -9.00
N SER A 165 3.26 15.63 -7.83
CA SER A 165 2.72 16.99 -7.67
C SER A 165 3.61 17.96 -6.92
N ASP A 166 4.49 17.48 -6.05
CA ASP A 166 5.50 18.31 -5.39
C ASP A 166 6.61 18.62 -6.39
N GLU A 167 7.01 19.89 -6.47
CA GLU A 167 7.91 20.37 -7.53
C GLU A 167 9.23 19.59 -7.59
N LEU A 168 9.84 19.30 -6.43
CA LEU A 168 11.11 18.57 -6.35
C LEU A 168 10.96 17.10 -6.73
N ALA A 169 9.87 16.45 -6.29
CA ALA A 169 9.61 15.06 -6.61
C ALA A 169 9.27 14.89 -8.10
N LEU A 170 8.44 15.78 -8.64
CA LEU A 170 8.11 15.81 -10.07
C LEU A 170 9.35 16.07 -10.93
N LYS A 171 10.22 17.01 -10.53
CA LYS A 171 11.52 17.24 -11.20
C LYS A 171 12.37 15.97 -11.21
N ARG A 172 12.39 15.21 -10.12
CA ARG A 172 13.11 13.93 -10.07
C ARG A 172 12.51 12.92 -11.05
N VAL A 173 11.18 12.72 -11.03
CA VAL A 173 10.48 11.82 -11.97
C VAL A 173 10.78 12.18 -13.42
N VAL A 174 10.64 13.46 -13.79
CA VAL A 174 10.93 13.94 -15.16
C VAL A 174 12.39 13.72 -15.54
N SER A 175 13.34 13.97 -14.63
CA SER A 175 14.76 13.72 -14.88
C SER A 175 15.07 12.26 -15.17
N GLU A 176 14.40 11.33 -14.49
CA GLU A 176 14.58 9.88 -14.71
C GLU A 176 14.01 9.45 -16.06
N ILE A 177 12.84 10.00 -16.46
CA ILE A 177 12.24 9.75 -17.78
C ILE A 177 13.16 10.27 -18.89
N LEU A 178 13.67 11.50 -18.77
CA LEU A 178 14.59 12.08 -19.76
C LEU A 178 15.91 11.32 -19.83
N GLY A 179 16.43 10.89 -18.68
CA GLY A 179 17.65 10.07 -18.60
C GLY A 179 17.49 8.73 -19.29
N ALA A 180 16.38 8.02 -19.07
CA ALA A 180 16.09 6.74 -19.73
C ALA A 180 15.99 6.89 -21.27
N ASN A 181 15.44 8.02 -21.75
CA ASN A 181 15.33 8.29 -23.19
C ASN A 181 16.63 8.75 -23.84
N SER A 182 17.64 9.16 -23.06
CA SER A 182 18.94 9.61 -23.58
C SER A 182 19.93 8.48 -23.79
N ILE A 183 19.56 7.24 -23.45
CA ILE A 183 20.42 6.03 -23.52
C ILE A 183 20.15 5.21 -24.81
N ASN A 184 19.20 5.64 -25.65
CA ASN A 184 18.96 5.12 -27.00
C ASN A 184 19.53 6.05 -28.07
#